data_AF-A0A1V9XZ80-F1
#
_entry.id   AF-A0A1V9XZ80-F1
#
_cell.length_a   1.000
_cell.length_b   1.000
_cell.length_c   1.000
_cell.angle_alpha   90.00
_cell.angle_beta   90.00
_cell.angle_gamma   90.00
#
_symmetry.space_group_name_H-M   'P 1'
#
loop_
_entity.id
_entity.type
_entity.pdbx_description
1 polymer ?
#
loop_
_entity_poly.entity_id
_entity_poly.type
_entity_poly.pdbx_seq_one_letter_code
_entity_poly.pdbx_strand_id
1 'polypeptide(L)' 'GEPIPYDADFRGPVYRRRCTDFMFLIIFICFLLGWGLLSTVAFKRGDVNRIIYPSDSSGNICGTGALE' A
#
# COMPACT_ATOMS: atom_id res chain seq x y z
N GLY A 1 -40.96 13.07 -26.69
CA GLY A 1 -40.18 13.93 -25.77
C GLY A 1 -39.56 15.02 -26.60
N GLU A 2 -39.49 16.25 -26.09
CA GLU A 2 -38.84 17.34 -26.80
C GLU A 2 -37.31 17.21 -26.77
N PRO A 3 -36.61 17.66 -27.84
CA PRO A 3 -35.16 17.67 -27.89
C PRO A 3 -34.58 18.73 -26.95
N ILE A 4 -33.49 18.38 -26.26
CA ILE A 4 -32.79 19.29 -25.35
C ILE A 4 -31.96 20.28 -26.19
N PRO A 5 -32.17 21.61 -26.07
CA PRO A 5 -31.37 22.59 -26.79
C PRO A 5 -29.94 22.66 -26.25
N TYR A 6 -28.99 22.95 -27.13
CA TYR A 6 -27.59 23.19 -26.77
C TYR A 6 -27.47 24.44 -25.87
N ASP A 7 -26.73 24.31 -24.76
CA ASP A 7 -26.42 25.41 -23.85
C ASP A 7 -24.94 25.82 -24.00
N ALA A 8 -24.73 27.04 -24.51
CA ALA A 8 -23.41 27.63 -24.73
C ALA A 8 -22.66 27.95 -23.42
N ASP A 9 -23.40 28.18 -22.34
CA ASP A 9 -22.87 28.48 -21.02
C ASP A 9 -22.73 27.22 -20.16
N PHE A 10 -22.86 26.02 -20.75
CA PHE A 10 -22.72 24.76 -20.05
C PHE A 10 -21.29 24.57 -19.53
N ARG A 11 -21.07 25.01 -18.29
CA ARG A 11 -19.86 24.71 -17.54
C ARG A 11 -20.08 23.36 -16.88
N GLY A 12 -19.56 22.32 -17.53
CA GLY A 12 -19.71 20.95 -17.07
C GLY A 12 -19.19 20.70 -15.64
N PRO A 13 -19.19 19.43 -15.19
CA PRO A 13 -18.91 19.03 -13.79
C PRO A 13 -17.51 19.38 -13.22
N VAL A 14 -16.71 20.09 -14.00
CA VAL A 14 -15.32 20.48 -13.70
C VAL A 14 -15.25 21.94 -13.21
N TYR A 15 -16.29 22.76 -13.41
CA TYR A 15 -16.26 24.21 -13.16
C TYR A 15 -15.99 24.64 -11.71
N ARG A 16 -16.21 23.77 -10.72
CA ARG A 16 -15.94 24.05 -9.29
C ARG A 16 -15.27 22.89 -8.57
N ARG A 17 -14.34 22.19 -9.22
CA ARG A 17 -13.51 21.19 -8.55
C ARG A 17 -12.55 21.93 -7.61
N ARG A 18 -12.81 21.90 -6.30
CA ARG A 18 -11.80 22.27 -5.30
C ARG A 18 -10.73 21.18 -5.32
N CYS A 19 -9.45 21.56 -5.39
CA CYS A 19 -8.33 20.62 -5.46
C CYS A 19 -8.22 19.87 -4.12
N THR A 20 -8.82 18.68 -4.05
CA THR A 20 -8.71 17.76 -2.91
C THR A 20 -7.43 16.94 -2.95
N ASP A 21 -6.71 16.94 -4.08
CA ASP A 21 -5.52 16.11 -4.29
C ASP A 21 -4.40 16.38 -3.29
N PHE A 22 -4.15 17.64 -2.92
CA PHE A 22 -3.03 17.99 -2.04
C PHE A 22 -3.13 17.32 -0.65
N MET A 23 -4.33 17.34 -0.06
CA MET A 23 -4.54 16.73 1.27
C MET A 23 -4.39 15.21 1.21
N PHE A 24 -5.02 14.56 0.22
CA PHE A 24 -4.95 13.11 0.06
C PHE A 24 -3.54 12.63 -0.34
N LEU A 25 -2.81 13.42 -1.12
CA LEU A 25 -1.43 13.12 -1.49
C LEU A 25 -0.52 13.09 -0.25
N ILE A 26 -0.66 14.06 0.67
CA ILE A 26 0.11 14.07 1.93
C ILE A 26 -0.18 12.82 2.75
N ILE A 27 -1.47 12.48 2.93
CA ILE A 27 -1.88 11.29 3.69
C ILE A 27 -1.28 10.02 3.05
N PHE A 28 -1.30 9.92 1.72
CA PHE A 28 -0.75 8.78 1.00
C PHE A 28 0.77 8.66 1.18
N ILE A 29 1.51 9.77 1.11
CA ILE A 29 2.96 9.77 1.36
C ILE A 29 3.26 9.34 2.79
N CYS A 30 2.53 9.86 3.79
CA CYS A 30 2.67 9.44 5.18
C CYS A 30 2.44 7.92 5.35
N PHE A 31 1.43 7.38 4.68
CA PHE A 31 1.16 5.94 4.68
C PHE A 31 2.32 5.12 4.09
N LEU A 32 2.85 5.54 2.93
CA LEU A 32 3.99 4.87 2.28
C LEU A 32 5.24 4.89 3.17
N LEU A 33 5.53 6.02 3.82
CA LEU A 33 6.64 6.13 4.76
C LEU A 33 6.46 5.20 5.96
N GLY A 34 5.25 5.16 6.54
CA GLY A 34 4.92 4.24 7.63
C GLY A 34 5.14 2.78 7.24
N TRP A 35 4.67 2.39 6.06
CA TRP A 35 4.88 1.06 5.50
C TRP A 35 6.37 0.75 5.25
N GLY A 36 7.11 1.70 4.70
CA GLY A 36 8.55 1.56 4.50
C GLY A 36 9.29 1.33 5.81
N LEU A 37 8.97 2.09 6.86
CA LEU A 37 9.55 1.90 8.19
C LEU A 37 9.22 0.52 8.76
N LEU A 38 7.96 0.10 8.73
CA LEU A 38 7.53 -1.22 9.19
C LEU A 38 8.27 -2.34 8.43
N SER A 39 8.38 -2.21 7.12
CA SER A 39 9.13 -3.14 6.27
C SER A 39 10.60 -3.22 6.70
N THR A 40 11.29 -2.08 6.88
CA THR A 40 12.69 -2.10 7.30
C THR A 40 12.90 -2.72 8.69
N VAL A 41 11.98 -2.50 9.63
CA VAL A 41 12.04 -3.12 10.96
C VAL A 41 11.83 -4.63 10.84
N ALA A 42 10.86 -5.06 10.04
CA ALA A 42 10.58 -6.47 9.79
C ALA A 42 11.77 -7.19 9.12
N PHE A 43 12.46 -6.56 8.18
CA PHE A 43 13.66 -7.14 7.56
C PHE A 43 14.86 -7.20 8.52
N LYS A 44 15.05 -6.19 9.37
CA LYS A 44 16.18 -6.16 10.31
C LYS A 44 16.02 -7.11 11.49
N ARG A 45 14.78 -7.30 11.98
CA ARG A 45 14.47 -8.11 13.16
C ARG A 45 13.84 -9.46 12.82
N GLY A 46 13.31 -9.60 11.63
CA GLY A 46 12.73 -10.84 11.15
C GLY A 46 13.79 -11.77 10.58
N ASP A 47 13.58 -13.06 10.77
CA ASP A 47 14.42 -14.09 10.17
C ASP A 47 13.84 -14.50 8.81
N VAL A 48 14.47 -14.03 7.73
CA VAL A 48 14.08 -14.34 6.35
C VAL A 48 14.15 -15.85 6.09
N ASN A 49 15.05 -16.58 6.77
CA ASN A 49 15.21 -18.01 6.58
C ASN A 49 13.95 -18.78 6.97
N ARG A 50 13.17 -18.29 7.93
CA ARG A 50 11.90 -18.90 8.34
C ARG A 50 10.81 -18.82 7.27
N ILE A 51 10.93 -17.88 6.32
CA ILE A 51 9.97 -17.73 5.20
C ILE A 51 10.37 -18.62 4.02
N ILE A 52 11.67 -18.76 3.78
CA ILE A 52 12.20 -19.51 2.63
C ILE A 52 12.17 -21.02 2.91
N TYR A 53 12.46 -21.42 4.14
CA TYR A 53 12.55 -22.82 4.52
C TYR A 53 11.32 -23.29 5.31
N PRO A 54 10.79 -24.49 5.02
CA PRO A 54 9.72 -25.06 5.82
C PRO A 54 10.23 -25.34 7.25
N SER A 55 9.49 -24.83 8.24
CA SER A 55 9.74 -25.07 9.66
C SER A 55 8.80 -26.17 10.21
N ASP A 56 9.25 -26.93 11.21
CA ASP A 56 8.40 -27.90 11.93
C ASP A 56 7.39 -27.22 12.87
N SER A 57 6.55 -28.01 13.55
CA SER A 57 5.55 -27.51 14.53
C SER A 57 6.18 -26.76 15.72
N SER A 58 7.47 -26.97 15.97
CA SER A 58 8.24 -26.30 17.03
C SER A 58 8.97 -25.05 16.52
N GLY A 59 8.91 -24.76 15.22
CA GLY A 59 9.55 -23.61 14.58
C GLY A 59 11.01 -23.83 14.16
N ASN A 60 11.50 -25.08 14.18
CA ASN A 60 12.86 -25.42 13.77
C ASN A 60 12.95 -25.58 12.25
N ILE A 61 14.05 -25.09 11.65
CA ILE A 61 14.30 -25.23 10.22
C ILE A 61 15.03 -26.57 9.96
N CYS A 62 14.48 -27.39 9.08
CA CYS A 62 15.07 -28.70 8.76
C CYS A 62 16.45 -28.52 8.09
N GLY A 63 17.45 -29.29 8.50
CA GLY A 63 18.82 -29.23 7.94
C GLY A 63 19.73 -28.13 8.53
N THR A 64 19.30 -27.43 9.58
CA THR A 64 20.12 -26.40 10.27
C THR A 64 20.71 -26.85 11.62
N GLY A 65 20.36 -28.05 12.10
CA GLY A 65 20.95 -28.63 13.29
C GLY A 65 22.29 -29.31 12.99
N ALA A 66 23.26 -29.16 13.90
CA ALA A 66 24.42 -30.04 13.92
C ALA A 66 23.93 -31.49 14.08
N LEU A 67 24.41 -32.38 13.22
CA LEU A 67 24.28 -33.82 13.43
C LEU A 67 25.12 -34.15 14.68
N GLU A 68 24.47 -34.24 15.84
CA GLU A 68 24.96 -35.03 16.97
C GLU A 68 24.12 -36.30 17.09
#